data_AF-A0A1G0F800-F1
#
_entry.id   AF-A0A1G0F800-F1
#
_cell.length_a   1.000
_cell.length_b   1.000
_cell.length_c   1.000
_cell.angle_alpha   90.00
_cell.angle_beta   90.00
_cell.angle_gamma   90.00
#
_symmetry.space_group_name_H-M   'P 1'
#
loop_
_entity.id
_entity.type
_entity.pdbx_description
1 polymer ?
#
loop_
_entity_poly.entity_id
_entity_poly.type
_entity_poly.pdbx_seq_one_letter_code
_entity_poly.pdbx_strand_id
1 'polypeptide(L)'
;MVPRRGVEPSKDSVSGHIISIEKPFRWVVKNAGLNVKEINRHTLRHTAITHLVQAGVDLPTVQRISGHKTLQMVVRYSHQNGEHIQSAMDVLEKRYGLGD
;
A
#
# COMPACT_ATOMS: atom_id res chain seq x y z
N MET A 1 13.09 -25.58 4.56
CA MET A 1 11.72 -25.04 4.77
C MET A 1 11.75 -24.18 6.04
N VAL A 2 11.89 -22.86 5.93
CA VAL A 2 11.98 -21.98 7.12
C VAL A 2 10.56 -21.78 7.67
N PRO A 3 10.29 -22.03 8.97
CA PRO A 3 8.97 -21.81 9.53
C PRO A 3 8.67 -20.31 9.51
N ARG A 4 7.54 -19.91 8.90
CA ARG A 4 7.01 -18.56 8.98
C ARG A 4 6.54 -18.30 10.42
N ARG A 5 7.47 -17.99 11.32
CA ARG A 5 7.14 -17.47 12.65
C ARG A 5 6.40 -16.15 12.45
N GLY A 6 5.16 -16.06 12.95
CA GLY A 6 4.45 -14.80 13.03
C GLY A 6 5.28 -13.83 13.87
N VAL A 7 5.46 -12.60 13.42
CA VAL A 7 6.31 -11.61 14.12
C VAL A 7 5.63 -11.08 15.38
N GLU A 8 4.31 -11.23 15.47
CA GLU A 8 3.50 -10.64 16.53
C GLU A 8 3.14 -11.67 17.61
N PRO A 9 3.54 -11.43 18.88
CA PRO A 9 3.23 -12.35 19.98
C PRO A 9 1.75 -12.29 20.36
N SER A 10 1.16 -13.45 20.65
CA SER A 10 -0.22 -13.60 21.14
C SER A 10 -0.26 -14.51 22.35
N LYS A 11 -0.83 -14.02 23.46
CA LYS A 11 -0.98 -14.78 24.71
C LYS A 11 -1.98 -15.93 24.58
N ASP A 12 -2.91 -15.83 23.63
CA ASP A 12 -4.00 -16.78 23.41
C ASP A 12 -3.68 -17.87 22.37
N SER A 13 -2.45 -17.93 21.86
CA SER A 13 -2.07 -18.86 20.79
C SER A 13 -1.05 -19.89 21.29
N VAL A 14 -1.28 -21.17 20.99
CA VAL A 14 -0.40 -22.29 21.37
C VAL A 14 1.04 -22.11 20.86
N SER A 15 1.19 -21.46 19.70
CA SER A 15 2.48 -21.12 19.10
C SER A 15 3.10 -19.82 19.64
N GLY A 16 2.40 -19.10 20.52
CA GLY A 16 2.80 -17.76 20.99
C GLY A 16 2.69 -16.65 19.93
N HIS A 17 2.11 -16.93 18.75
CA HIS A 17 2.02 -15.97 17.64
C HIS A 17 0.57 -15.77 17.17
N ILE A 18 0.24 -14.56 16.71
CA ILE A 18 -1.08 -14.30 16.10
C ILE A 18 -1.29 -15.22 14.88
N ILE A 19 -2.27 -16.12 14.99
CA ILE A 19 -2.64 -17.05 13.89
C ILE A 19 -3.62 -16.36 12.91
N SER A 20 -4.40 -15.39 13.40
CA SER A 20 -5.32 -14.60 12.59
C SER A 20 -5.46 -13.17 13.10
N ILE A 21 -5.16 -12.20 12.23
CA ILE A 21 -5.32 -10.77 12.49
C ILE A 21 -6.75 -10.27 12.23
N GLU A 22 -7.66 -11.13 11.75
CA GLU A 22 -9.00 -10.70 11.32
C GLU A 22 -9.89 -10.22 12.47
N LYS A 23 -9.94 -10.98 13.57
CA LYS A 23 -10.71 -10.59 14.75
C LYS A 23 -10.21 -9.28 15.37
N PRO A 24 -8.89 -9.12 15.66
CA PRO A 24 -8.34 -7.85 16.13
C PRO A 24 -8.64 -6.69 15.17
N PHE A 25 -8.46 -6.92 13.86
CA PHE A 25 -8.70 -5.90 12.85
C PHE A 25 -10.16 -5.42 12.84
N ARG A 26 -11.13 -6.34 12.87
CA ARG A 26 -12.56 -5.99 12.90
C ARG A 26 -12.94 -5.23 14.18
N TRP A 27 -12.31 -5.57 15.31
CA TRP A 27 -12.50 -4.83 16.56
C TRP A 27 -12.00 -3.39 16.42
N VAL A 28 -10.82 -3.17 15.86
CA VAL A 28 -10.29 -1.81 15.60
C VAL A 28 -11.18 -1.02 14.65
N VAL A 29 -11.61 -1.62 13.53
CA VAL A 29 -12.51 -0.96 12.56
C VAL A 29 -13.83 -0.54 13.21
N LYS A 30 -14.41 -1.41 14.06
CA LYS A 30 -15.64 -1.09 14.80
C LYS A 30 -15.43 0.06 15.78
N ASN A 31 -14.33 0.07 16.53
CA ASN A 31 -14.03 1.15 17.48
C ASN A 31 -13.69 2.47 16.79
N ALA A 32 -13.18 2.43 15.56
CA ALA A 32 -12.97 3.60 14.72
C ALA A 32 -14.29 4.17 14.13
N GLY A 33 -15.45 3.57 14.43
CA GLY A 33 -16.75 3.99 13.88
C GLY A 33 -16.94 3.67 12.39
N LEU A 34 -16.12 2.78 11.82
CA LEU A 34 -16.13 2.43 10.41
C LEU A 34 -16.94 1.15 10.15
N ASN A 35 -17.47 1.01 8.94
CA ASN A 35 -18.24 -0.16 8.55
C ASN A 35 -17.35 -1.40 8.35
N VAL A 36 -17.46 -2.37 9.26
CA VAL A 36 -16.71 -3.63 9.25
C VAL A 36 -17.02 -4.56 8.06
N LYS A 37 -18.07 -4.29 7.28
CA LYS A 37 -18.37 -5.03 6.04
C LYS A 37 -17.67 -4.43 4.83
N GLU A 38 -17.36 -3.14 4.85
CA GLU A 38 -16.76 -2.40 3.72
C GLU A 38 -15.25 -2.25 3.88
N ILE A 39 -14.78 -2.06 5.12
CA ILE A 39 -13.36 -1.87 5.42
C ILE A 39 -12.71 -3.20 5.76
N ASN A 40 -11.81 -3.64 4.89
CA ASN A 40 -10.96 -4.81 5.11
C ASN A 40 -9.48 -4.44 4.96
N ARG A 41 -8.59 -5.41 5.22
CA ARG A 41 -7.14 -5.21 5.14
C ARG A 41 -6.66 -4.81 3.73
N HIS A 42 -7.34 -5.29 2.69
CA HIS A 42 -7.04 -4.89 1.32
C HIS A 42 -7.40 -3.43 1.10
N THR A 43 -8.51 -2.93 1.66
CA THR A 43 -8.89 -1.51 1.59
C THR A 43 -7.75 -0.61 2.07
N LEU A 44 -7.17 -0.89 3.24
CA LEU A 44 -5.99 -0.14 3.73
C LEU A 44 -4.77 -0.27 2.82
N ARG A 45 -4.51 -1.48 2.29
CA ARG A 45 -3.42 -1.68 1.33
C ARG A 45 -3.63 -0.84 0.07
N HIS A 46 -4.87 -0.76 -0.43
CA HIS A 46 -5.22 0.08 -1.57
C HIS A 46 -4.96 1.55 -1.26
N THR A 47 -5.44 2.05 -0.12
CA THR A 47 -5.22 3.43 0.32
C THR A 47 -3.73 3.76 0.43
N ALA A 48 -2.93 2.91 1.10
CA ALA A 48 -1.49 3.13 1.24
C ALA A 48 -0.76 3.20 -0.11
N ILE A 49 -1.13 2.35 -1.07
CA ILE A 49 -0.55 2.37 -2.41
C ILE A 49 -0.96 3.62 -3.18
N THR A 50 -2.23 4.02 -3.10
CA THR A 50 -2.71 5.29 -3.68
C THR A 50 -1.90 6.46 -3.14
N HIS A 51 -1.69 6.55 -1.82
CA HIS A 51 -0.90 7.63 -1.22
C HIS A 51 0.56 7.62 -1.67
N LEU A 52 1.19 6.44 -1.78
CA LEU A 52 2.57 6.34 -2.30
C LEU A 52 2.65 6.82 -3.75
N VAL A 53 1.68 6.42 -4.59
CA VAL A 53 1.65 6.83 -5.99
C VAL A 53 1.39 8.34 -6.10
N GLN A 54 0.45 8.89 -5.33
CA GLN A 54 0.16 10.34 -5.26
C GLN A 54 1.36 11.16 -4.77
N ALA A 55 2.15 10.62 -3.83
CA ALA A 55 3.39 11.25 -3.37
C ALA A 55 4.51 11.22 -4.43
N GLY A 56 4.26 10.70 -5.64
CA GLY A 56 5.22 10.68 -6.74
C GLY A 56 6.24 9.54 -6.67
N VAL A 57 6.02 8.53 -5.82
CA VAL A 57 6.90 7.36 -5.74
C VAL A 57 6.77 6.54 -7.03
N ASP A 58 7.91 6.12 -7.59
CA ASP A 58 7.95 5.35 -8.83
C ASP A 58 7.24 3.98 -8.68
N LEU A 59 6.53 3.56 -9.74
CA LEU A 59 5.75 2.31 -9.73
C LEU A 59 6.58 1.06 -9.39
N PRO A 60 7.84 0.90 -9.84
CA PRO A 60 8.71 -0.21 -9.42
C PRO A 60 8.98 -0.23 -7.90
N THR A 61 9.25 0.92 -7.29
CA THR A 61 9.41 1.05 -5.84
C THR A 61 8.11 0.75 -5.10
N VAL A 62 6.98 1.29 -5.56
CA VAL A 62 5.66 0.97 -4.99
C VAL A 62 5.37 -0.52 -5.08
N GLN A 63 5.72 -1.19 -6.19
CA GLN A 63 5.57 -2.64 -6.35
C GLN A 63 6.39 -3.41 -5.30
N ARG A 64 7.64 -3.02 -5.06
CA ARG A 64 8.53 -3.64 -4.06
C ARG A 64 8.00 -3.45 -2.64
N ILE A 65 7.55 -2.24 -2.29
CA ILE A 65 6.97 -1.92 -0.97
C ILE A 65 5.69 -2.72 -0.74
N SER A 66 4.81 -2.75 -1.74
CA SER A 66 3.52 -3.43 -1.65
C SER A 66 3.60 -4.95 -1.83
N GLY A 67 4.75 -5.50 -2.24
CA GLY A 67 4.95 -6.93 -2.46
C GLY A 67 4.14 -7.51 -3.62
N HIS A 68 3.78 -6.68 -4.60
CA HIS A 68 3.03 -7.12 -5.77
C HIS A 68 3.92 -7.95 -6.71
N LYS A 69 3.44 -9.14 -7.08
CA LYS A 69 4.14 -10.05 -8.01
C LYS A 69 4.37 -9.45 -9.40
N THR A 70 3.47 -8.59 -9.87
CA THR A 70 3.52 -7.99 -11.21
C THR A 70 3.26 -6.49 -11.13
N LEU A 71 3.90 -5.74 -12.03
CA LEU A 71 3.73 -4.29 -12.16
C LEU A 71 2.29 -3.93 -12.54
N GLN A 72 1.61 -4.78 -13.32
CA GLN A 72 0.21 -4.60 -13.71
C GLN A 72 -0.75 -4.39 -12.52
N MET A 73 -0.47 -5.01 -11.37
CA MET A 73 -1.29 -4.81 -10.16
C MET A 73 -1.17 -3.40 -9.57
N VAL A 74 -0.08 -2.68 -9.87
CA VAL A 74 0.20 -1.33 -9.41
C VAL A 74 -0.18 -0.26 -10.46
N VAL A 75 -0.20 -0.62 -11.75
CA VAL A 75 -0.59 0.28 -12.84
C VAL A 75 -2.01 0.85 -12.67
N ARG A 76 -2.93 0.11 -12.05
CA ARG A 76 -4.29 0.63 -11.76
C ARG A 76 -4.29 1.90 -10.87
N TYR A 77 -3.21 2.16 -10.13
CA TYR A 77 -3.08 3.32 -9.26
C TYR A 77 -2.39 4.51 -9.94
N SER A 78 -1.65 4.28 -11.04
CA SER A 78 -0.96 5.36 -11.77
C SER A 78 -1.93 6.40 -12.34
N HIS A 79 -3.13 5.96 -12.69
CA HIS A 79 -4.20 6.80 -13.24
C HIS A 79 -4.74 7.82 -12.22
N GLN A 80 -4.53 7.59 -10.92
CA GLN A 80 -4.98 8.51 -9.86
C GLN A 80 -4.00 9.68 -9.63
N ASN A 81 -2.86 9.72 -10.34
CA ASN A 81 -1.84 10.74 -10.19
C ASN A 81 -1.66 11.55 -11.48
N GLY A 82 -2.70 12.28 -11.91
CA GLY A 82 -2.61 13.20 -13.07
C GLY A 82 -1.49 14.24 -12.93
N GLU A 83 -1.11 14.59 -11.70
CA GLU A 83 0.00 15.50 -11.38
C GLU A 83 1.39 14.90 -11.69
N HIS A 84 1.50 13.57 -11.81
CA HIS A 84 2.77 12.90 -12.16
C HIS A 84 3.21 13.17 -13.59
N ILE A 85 2.25 13.31 -14.53
CA ILE A 85 2.58 13.61 -15.92
C ILE A 85 3.15 15.02 -16.00
N GLN A 86 2.52 15.99 -15.33
CA GLN A 86 3.01 17.36 -15.30
C GLN A 86 4.39 17.43 -14.64
N SER A 87 4.58 16.80 -13.48
CA SER A 87 5.88 16.75 -12.79
C SER A 87 6.97 16.05 -13.62
N ALA A 88 6.63 14.99 -14.37
CA ALA A 88 7.57 14.31 -15.26
C ALA A 88 7.94 15.16 -16.48
N MET A 89 6.99 15.95 -17.00
CA MET A 89 7.23 16.92 -18.06
C MET A 89 8.08 18.09 -17.57
N ASP A 90 7.82 18.63 -16.37
CA ASP A 90 8.64 19.68 -15.77
C ASP A 90 10.09 19.21 -15.54
N VAL A 91 10.31 17.95 -15.15
CA VAL A 91 11.64 17.35 -15.03
C VAL A 91 12.33 17.22 -16.39
N LEU A 92 11.59 16.84 -17.44
CA LEU A 92 12.10 16.78 -18.81
C LEU A 92 12.45 18.18 -19.34
N GLU A 93 11.56 19.15 -19.17
CA GLU A 93 11.74 20.55 -19.57
C GLU A 93 12.98 21.17 -18.91
N LYS A 94 13.14 20.95 -17.60
CA LYS A 94 14.31 21.40 -16.82
C LYS A 94 15.61 20.72 -17.26
N ARG A 95 15.54 19.47 -17.74
CA ARG A 95 16.71 18.71 -18.22
C ARG A 95 17.14 19.15 -19.62
N TYR A 96 16.20 19.56 -20.47
CA TYR A 96 16.48 20.01 -21.83
C TYR A 96 16.59 21.54 -21.99
N GLY A 97 16.36 22.31 -20.92
CA GLY A 97 16.50 23.77 -20.93
C GLY A 97 15.48 24.45 -21.87
N LEU A 98 14.28 23.86 -22.00
CA LEU A 98 13.23 24.35 -22.90
C LEU A 98 12.38 25.48 -22.32
N GLY A 99 12.69 25.96 -21.11
CA GLY A 99 12.06 27.12 -20.49
C GLY A 99 13.00 28.32 -20.55
N ASP A 100 12.70 29.26 -21.45
CA ASP A 100 13.14 30.66 -21.38
C ASP A 100 12.34 31.43 -20.32
#